data_AF-A0A938EE21-F1
#
_entry.id   AF-A0A938EE21-F1
#
_cell.length_a   1.000
_cell.length_b   1.000
_cell.length_c   1.000
_cell.angle_alpha   90.00
_cell.angle_beta   90.00
_cell.angle_gamma   90.00
#
_symmetry.space_group_name_H-M   'P 1'
#
loop_
_entity.id
_entity.type
_entity.pdbx_description
1 polymer ?
#
loop_
_entity_poly.entity_id
_entity_poly.type
_entity_poly.pdbx_seq_one_letter_code
_entity_poly.pdbx_strand_id
1 'polypeptide(L)'
;MCGTLGAAAHWSEGAGDRAQVGARRLVLRERLRRTELLNRALAPHRMAVDEWEETAYVLRGPTGASVLCGDLAAVFAEAQRLRGGRPLDPLDPAYLEALGG
;
A
#
# COMPACT_ATOMS: atom_id res chain seq x y z
N MET A 1 3.65 18.77 18.30
CA MET A 1 3.37 17.42 17.75
C MET A 1 1.87 17.30 17.61
N CYS A 2 1.34 17.36 16.39
CA CYS A 2 -0.08 17.15 16.15
C CYS A 2 -0.28 15.65 15.89
N GLY A 3 -0.78 14.92 16.90
CA GLY A 3 -1.19 13.53 16.72
C GLY A 3 -2.47 13.49 15.90
N THR A 4 -2.44 12.86 14.74
CA THR A 4 -3.61 12.55 13.95
C THR A 4 -4.46 11.52 14.69
N LEU A 5 -5.43 12.01 15.46
CA LEU A 5 -6.49 11.20 16.07
C LEU A 5 -7.44 10.73 14.98
N GLY A 6 -7.45 9.42 14.74
CA GLY A 6 -8.48 8.75 13.95
C GLY A 6 -8.36 8.96 12.46
N ALA A 7 -7.39 8.29 11.82
CA ALA A 7 -7.63 7.85 10.45
C ALA A 7 -8.90 6.98 10.50
N ALA A 8 -9.96 7.43 9.84
CA ALA A 8 -11.20 6.66 9.72
C ALA A 8 -10.83 5.23 9.33
N ALA A 9 -11.46 4.23 9.97
CA ALA A 9 -11.17 2.83 9.71
C ALA A 9 -11.24 2.57 8.20
N HIS A 10 -10.08 2.48 7.56
CA HIS A 10 -10.00 2.24 6.13
C HIS A 10 -10.50 0.81 5.92
N TRP A 11 -11.30 0.57 4.88
CA TRP A 11 -11.94 -0.74 4.65
C TRP A 11 -10.96 -1.92 4.61
N SER A 12 -9.68 -1.65 4.33
CA SER A 12 -8.63 -2.66 4.39
C SER A 12 -8.06 -2.86 5.79
N GLU A 13 -8.15 -1.90 6.69
CA GLU A 13 -7.64 -1.99 8.07
C GLU A 13 -8.63 -2.74 8.96
N GLY A 14 -8.33 -4.00 9.26
CA GLY A 14 -9.09 -4.79 10.23
C GLY A 14 -9.26 -4.03 11.55
N ALA A 15 -10.50 -3.97 12.03
CA ALA A 15 -10.94 -3.32 13.26
C ALA A 15 -10.44 -4.04 14.53
N GLY A 16 -9.17 -4.45 14.55
CA GLY A 16 -8.54 -5.05 15.72
C GLY A 16 -8.26 -3.99 16.77
N ASP A 17 -8.74 -4.20 17.99
CA ASP A 17 -8.42 -3.37 19.14
C ASP A 17 -6.88 -3.33 19.33
N ARG A 18 -6.28 -2.18 18.98
CA ARG A 18 -4.83 -1.97 19.03
C ARG A 18 -4.28 -2.03 20.47
N ALA A 19 -5.14 -2.04 21.49
CA ALA A 19 -4.76 -2.03 22.90
C ALA A 19 -4.41 -3.41 23.49
N GLN A 20 -4.74 -4.52 22.83
CA GLN A 20 -4.43 -5.86 23.36
C GLN A 20 -2.99 -6.31 23.04
N VAL A 21 -2.26 -6.75 24.07
CA VAL A 21 -0.95 -7.40 23.93
C VAL A 21 -1.13 -8.71 23.16
N GLY A 22 -0.68 -8.73 21.90
CA GLY A 22 -0.94 -9.81 20.94
C GLY A 22 -1.62 -9.30 19.66
N ALA A 23 -2.54 -8.34 19.78
CA ALA A 23 -3.18 -7.69 18.64
C ALA A 23 -2.17 -6.88 17.82
N ARG A 24 -1.21 -6.17 18.45
CA ARG A 24 -0.15 -5.45 17.73
C ARG A 24 0.67 -6.34 16.79
N ARG A 25 1.04 -7.54 17.22
CA ARG A 25 1.82 -8.49 16.39
C ARG A 25 0.99 -9.01 15.21
N LEU A 26 -0.31 -9.23 15.41
CA LEU A 26 -1.23 -9.61 14.34
C LEU A 26 -1.44 -8.47 13.34
N VAL A 27 -1.61 -7.24 13.83
CA VAL A 27 -1.73 -6.02 13.00
C VAL A 27 -0.47 -5.82 12.15
N LEU A 28 0.72 -5.93 12.74
CA LEU A 28 1.98 -5.78 12.00
C LEU A 28 2.13 -6.88 10.94
N ARG A 29 1.85 -8.15 11.28
CA ARG A 29 1.90 -9.27 10.31
C ARG A 29 0.97 -9.05 9.13
N GLU A 30 -0.25 -8.60 9.41
CA GLU A 30 -1.23 -8.31 8.37
C GLU A 30 -0.78 -7.13 7.50
N ARG A 31 -0.19 -6.08 8.08
CA ARG A 31 0.40 -4.99 7.29
C ARG A 31 1.54 -5.46 6.41
N LEU A 32 2.47 -6.25 6.93
CA LEU A 32 3.58 -6.80 6.14
C LEU A 32 3.05 -7.66 4.99
N ARG A 33 2.05 -8.51 5.25
CA ARG A 33 1.37 -9.30 4.21
C ARG A 33 0.74 -8.42 3.13
N ARG A 34 0.10 -7.31 3.51
CA ARG A 34 -0.44 -6.36 2.52
C ARG A 34 0.66 -5.68 1.71
N THR A 35 1.76 -5.29 2.36
CA THR A 35 2.92 -4.72 1.68
C THR A 35 3.50 -5.71 0.67
N GLU A 36 3.59 -7.00 1.00
CA GLU A 36 3.99 -8.05 0.05
C GLU A 36 3.03 -8.15 -1.15
N LEU A 37 1.71 -8.13 -0.90
CA LEU A 37 0.71 -8.16 -1.98
C LEU A 37 0.78 -6.92 -2.88
N LEU A 38 0.96 -5.73 -2.29
CA LEU A 38 1.15 -4.49 -3.04
C LEU A 38 2.41 -4.54 -3.90
N ASN A 39 3.52 -5.01 -3.34
CA ASN A 39 4.77 -5.15 -4.09
C ASN A 39 4.61 -6.11 -5.27
N ARG A 40 3.89 -7.22 -5.11
CA ARG A 40 3.58 -8.13 -6.23
C ARG A 40 2.71 -7.45 -7.29
N ALA A 41 1.67 -6.74 -6.87
CA ALA A 41 0.76 -6.04 -7.79
C ALA A 41 1.46 -4.88 -8.54
N LEU A 42 2.43 -4.21 -7.90
CA LEU A 42 3.11 -3.04 -8.47
C LEU A 42 4.44 -3.36 -9.16
N ALA A 43 4.96 -4.59 -9.01
CA ALA A 43 6.18 -5.04 -9.66
C ALA A 43 6.18 -4.86 -11.20
N PRO A 44 5.08 -5.16 -11.95
CA PRO A 44 5.02 -4.90 -13.39
C PRO A 44 5.22 -3.43 -13.77
N HIS A 45 4.99 -2.51 -12.83
CA HIS A 45 5.16 -1.08 -13.01
C HIS A 45 6.49 -0.54 -12.51
N ARG A 46 7.41 -1.42 -12.07
CA ARG A 46 8.71 -1.07 -11.47
C ARG A 46 8.55 -0.13 -10.27
N MET A 47 7.52 -0.39 -9.47
CA MET A 47 7.20 0.33 -8.25
C MET A 47 7.26 -0.61 -7.06
N ALA A 48 7.62 -0.07 -5.90
CA ALA A 48 7.67 -0.82 -4.65
C ALA A 48 7.00 -0.03 -3.53
N VAL A 49 6.49 -0.73 -2.52
CA VAL A 49 5.86 -0.17 -1.33
C VAL A 49 6.60 -0.66 -0.10
N ASP A 50 6.96 0.27 0.77
CA ASP A 50 7.43 -0.01 2.13
C ASP A 50 6.34 0.32 3.14
N GLU A 51 6.36 -0.39 4.27
CA GLU A 51 5.56 -0.04 5.45
C GLU A 51 6.24 1.10 6.22
N TRP A 52 5.45 2.04 6.76
CA TRP A 52 5.97 3.20 7.49
C TRP A 52 5.16 3.50 8.77
N GLU A 53 5.84 3.46 9.91
CA GLU A 53 5.34 3.90 11.23
C GLU A 53 3.96 3.32 11.60
N GLU A 54 3.67 2.07 11.22
CA GLU A 54 2.44 1.31 11.48
C GLU A 54 1.14 1.95 10.96
N THR A 55 1.24 3.06 10.22
CA THR A 55 0.12 3.95 9.89
C THR A 55 0.14 4.46 8.46
N ALA A 56 1.22 4.24 7.72
CA ALA A 56 1.36 4.71 6.36
C ALA A 56 2.17 3.72 5.50
N TYR A 57 2.27 4.07 4.22
CA TYR A 57 3.04 3.36 3.22
C TYR A 57 3.97 4.35 2.52
N VAL A 58 5.14 3.91 2.09
CA VAL A 58 6.01 4.70 1.20
C VAL A 58 6.03 4.03 -0.16
N LEU A 59 5.45 4.69 -1.16
CA LEU A 59 5.49 4.26 -2.56
C LEU A 59 6.77 4.78 -3.21
N ARG A 60 7.56 3.88 -3.78
CA ARG A 60 8.76 4.18 -4.57
C ARG A 60 8.48 3.99 -6.05
N GLY A 61 8.77 5.01 -6.83
CA GLY A 61 8.63 5.05 -8.27
C GLY A 61 9.89 4.62 -9.03
N PRO A 62 9.77 4.26 -10.32
CA PRO A 62 10.89 3.83 -11.15
C PRO A 62 11.94 4.92 -11.41
N THR A 63 11.59 6.18 -11.19
CA THR A 63 12.49 7.34 -11.36
C THR A 63 13.10 7.83 -10.05
N GLY A 64 13.04 7.01 -8.98
CA GLY A 64 13.55 7.37 -7.66
C GLY A 64 12.63 8.28 -6.83
N ALA A 65 11.43 8.60 -7.33
CA ALA A 65 10.43 9.33 -6.55
C ALA A 65 9.94 8.49 -5.37
N SER A 66 9.76 9.10 -4.20
CA SER A 66 9.18 8.46 -3.01
C SER A 66 8.02 9.30 -2.49
N VAL A 67 6.87 8.66 -2.22
CA VAL A 67 5.64 9.34 -1.81
C VAL A 67 5.05 8.65 -0.58
N LEU A 68 4.81 9.42 0.49
CA LEU A 68 4.12 8.94 1.68
C LEU A 68 2.62 8.85 1.40
N CYS A 69 2.05 7.66 1.57
CA CYS A 69 0.65 7.33 1.32
C CYS A 69 -0.01 6.94 2.65
N GLY A 70 -1.08 7.63 3.04
CA GLY A 70 -1.75 7.38 4.32
C GLY A 70 -2.56 6.08 4.36
N ASP A 71 -2.95 5.55 3.20
CA ASP A 71 -3.74 4.33 3.08
C ASP A 71 -3.54 3.67 1.69
N LEU A 72 -4.25 2.57 1.44
CA LEU A 72 -4.17 1.86 0.15
C LEU A 72 -4.74 2.68 -1.01
N ALA A 73 -5.81 3.45 -0.79
CA ALA A 73 -6.39 4.27 -1.84
C ALA A 73 -5.38 5.32 -2.34
N ALA A 74 -4.64 5.94 -1.42
CA ALA A 74 -3.55 6.86 -1.74
C ALA A 74 -2.42 6.15 -2.51
N VAL A 75 -2.05 4.91 -2.16
CA VAL A 75 -1.04 4.13 -2.89
C VAL A 75 -1.43 3.97 -4.36
N PHE A 76 -2.67 3.55 -4.65
CA PHE A 76 -3.11 3.34 -6.04
C PHE A 76 -3.24 4.66 -6.82
N ALA A 77 -3.73 5.72 -6.18
CA ALA A 77 -3.82 7.05 -6.80
C ALA A 77 -2.42 7.58 -7.18
N GLU A 78 -1.45 7.48 -6.27
CA GLU A 78 -0.08 7.92 -6.51
C GLU A 78 0.65 7.03 -7.52
N ALA A 79 0.42 5.72 -7.51
CA ALA A 79 0.96 4.81 -8.51
C ALA A 79 0.45 5.15 -9.92
N GLN A 80 -0.84 5.48 -10.07
CA GLN A 80 -1.40 5.98 -11.32
C GLN A 80 -0.72 7.30 -11.74
N ARG A 81 -0.57 8.25 -10.81
CA ARG A 81 0.07 9.54 -11.09
C ARG A 81 1.52 9.37 -11.56
N LEU A 82 2.32 8.55 -10.86
CA LEU A 82 3.73 8.28 -11.20
C LEU A 82 3.89 7.57 -12.55
N ARG A 83 2.87 6.84 -13.02
CA ARG A 83 2.85 6.19 -14.34
C ARG A 83 2.39 7.10 -15.49
N GLY A 84 2.14 8.39 -15.22
CA GLY A 84 1.64 9.33 -16.23
C GLY A 84 0.12 9.37 -16.35
N GLY A 85 -0.61 8.98 -15.30
CA GLY A 85 -2.07 9.19 -15.19
C GLY A 85 -2.96 8.11 -15.80
N ARG A 86 -2.40 7.13 -16.51
CA ARG A 86 -3.19 6.02 -17.05
C ARG A 86 -3.72 5.11 -15.92
N PRO A 87 -5.01 4.74 -15.91
CA PRO A 87 -5.56 3.83 -14.89
C PRO A 87 -4.74 2.57 -14.72
N LEU A 88 -4.66 2.09 -13.48
CA LEU A 88 -4.21 0.74 -13.16
C LEU A 88 -5.43 -0.17 -13.37
N ASP A 89 -5.56 -0.70 -14.59
CA ASP A 89 -6.64 -1.63 -14.91
C ASP A 89 -6.26 -3.03 -14.41
N PRO A 90 -6.94 -3.55 -13.37
CA PRO A 90 -6.63 -4.87 -12.82
C PRO A 90 -6.97 -6.01 -13.79
N LEU A 91 -7.72 -5.73 -14.86
CA LEU A 91 -8.12 -6.69 -15.89
C LEU A 91 -7.38 -6.49 -17.21
N ASP A 92 -6.37 -5.61 -17.27
CA ASP A 92 -5.54 -5.46 -18.46
C ASP A 92 -4.81 -6.79 -18.75
N PRO A 93 -4.94 -7.37 -19.96
CA PRO A 93 -4.34 -8.67 -20.26
C PRO A 93 -2.82 -8.69 -20.08
N ALA A 94 -2.11 -7.61 -20.44
CA ALA A 94 -0.67 -7.53 -20.27
C ALA A 94 -0.28 -7.39 -18.79
N TYR A 95 -1.13 -6.74 -17.98
CA TYR A 95 -0.97 -6.73 -16.52
C TYR A 95 -1.14 -8.13 -15.92
N LEU A 96 -2.18 -8.87 -16.31
CA LEU A 96 -2.43 -10.22 -15.82
C LEU A 96 -1.32 -11.20 -16.22
N GLU A 97 -0.82 -11.11 -17.45
CA GLU A 97 0.34 -11.89 -17.91
C GLU A 97 1.59 -11.58 -17.08
N ALA A 98 1.87 -10.31 -16.81
CA ALA A 98 3.02 -9.91 -16.00
C ALA A 98 2.90 -10.31 -14.51
N LEU A 99 1.67 -10.46 -14.00
CA LEU A 99 1.40 -10.85 -12.61
C LEU A 99 1.46 -12.38 -12.38
N GLY A 100 1.16 -13.17 -13.41
CA GLY A 100 1.11 -14.63 -13.35
C GLY A 100 2.45 -15.35 -13.55
N GLY A 101 3.52 -14.60 -13.82
CA GLY A 101 4.89 -15.10 -13.99
C GLY A 101 5.66 -15.31 -12.69
#